data_AF-A0A957CTX7-F1
#
_entry.id   AF-A0A957CTX7-F1
#
_cell.length_a   1.000
_cell.length_b   1.000
_cell.length_c   1.000
_cell.angle_alpha   90.00
_cell.angle_beta   90.00
_cell.angle_gamma   90.00
#
_symmetry.space_group_name_H-M   'P 1'
#
loop_
_entity.id
_entity.type
_entity.pdbx_description
1 polymer ?
#
loop_
_entity_poly.entity_id
_entity_poly.type
_entity_poly.pdbx_seq_one_letter_code
_entity_poly.pdbx_strand_id
1 'polypeptide(L)'
;MFKQNSVQGESKLIGLERFSLAHIYAKRWVLPLILLLGLGLRLAVTIDWNGYQPNSPDRLVGDEPGYDNMARELLQGFGFTWPGRVPLYPTWLAGVYLLTNGSYIGATYVQLIPGLVTIGLTYWLGRRLLNRTVGLTAAFFAAISYILIHQSLHLLSEVLYTPTVLLVVLALFAAVKTPSKQRFIWVGVLIGVSNLIRPSLLLFPFFLAATLLFALPWRKALVYASVMIVSSLLIITPWI
;
A
#
# COMPACT_ATOMS: atom_id res chain seq x y z
N MET A 1 -31.25 29.90 51.22
CA MET A 1 -31.00 30.35 49.84
C MET A 1 -29.70 29.72 49.27
N PHE A 2 -29.58 28.38 49.20
CA PHE A 2 -28.31 27.71 48.80
C PHE A 2 -28.46 26.41 47.98
N LYS A 3 -29.64 26.08 47.42
CA LYS A 3 -29.86 24.77 46.75
C LYS A 3 -29.99 24.79 45.21
N GLN A 4 -29.92 25.95 44.56
CA GLN A 4 -30.13 26.04 43.10
C GLN A 4 -28.85 26.01 42.25
N ASN A 5 -27.66 26.23 42.85
CA ASN A 5 -26.41 26.32 42.07
C ASN A 5 -25.76 24.97 41.74
N SER A 6 -26.10 23.87 42.44
CA SER A 6 -25.49 22.55 42.18
C SER A 6 -26.04 21.88 40.92
N VAL A 7 -27.36 21.97 40.69
CA VAL A 7 -28.03 21.33 39.54
C VAL A 7 -27.64 21.96 38.20
N GLN A 8 -27.39 23.27 38.19
CA GLN A 8 -26.95 23.99 36.98
C GLN A 8 -25.49 23.69 36.59
N GLY A 9 -24.63 23.37 37.58
CA GLY A 9 -23.25 22.95 37.34
C GLY A 9 -23.17 21.54 36.74
N GLU A 10 -23.96 20.61 37.27
CA GLU A 10 -23.99 19.21 36.79
C GLU A 10 -24.53 19.10 35.35
N SER A 11 -25.59 19.82 34.99
CA SER A 11 -26.14 19.76 33.61
C SER A 11 -25.16 20.30 32.57
N LYS A 12 -24.38 21.32 32.93
CA LYS A 12 -23.37 21.95 32.05
C LYS A 12 -22.16 21.04 31.86
N LEU A 13 -21.72 20.34 32.91
CA LEU A 13 -20.64 19.33 32.85
C LEU A 13 -21.06 18.12 32.00
N ILE A 14 -22.27 17.60 32.18
CA ILE A 14 -22.82 16.49 31.38
C ILE A 14 -22.93 16.88 29.89
N GLY A 15 -23.30 18.13 29.58
CA GLY A 15 -23.36 18.65 28.21
C GLY A 15 -21.98 18.75 27.55
N LEU A 16 -20.96 19.22 28.28
CA LEU A 16 -19.58 19.34 27.78
C LEU A 16 -18.92 17.97 27.57
N GLU A 17 -19.14 17.01 28.47
CA GLU A 17 -18.65 15.64 28.30
C GLU A 17 -19.32 14.94 27.12
N ARG A 18 -20.64 15.05 26.97
CA ARG A 18 -21.36 14.50 25.80
C ARG A 18 -20.88 15.10 24.48
N PHE A 19 -20.62 16.40 24.44
CA PHE A 19 -20.11 17.08 23.24
C PHE A 19 -18.67 16.65 22.91
N SER A 20 -17.80 16.57 23.92
CA SER A 20 -16.43 16.07 23.78
C SER A 20 -16.38 14.62 23.27
N LEU A 21 -17.19 13.76 23.88
CA LEU A 21 -17.32 12.36 23.48
C LEU A 21 -17.87 12.24 22.05
N ALA A 22 -18.94 12.95 21.70
CA ALA A 22 -19.48 12.94 20.34
C ALA A 22 -18.44 13.41 19.31
N HIS A 23 -17.63 14.42 19.64
CA HIS A 23 -16.58 14.93 18.77
C HIS A 23 -15.40 13.94 18.61
N ILE A 24 -15.04 13.22 19.67
CA ILE A 24 -14.04 12.13 19.65
C ILE A 24 -14.57 10.94 18.82
N TYR A 25 -15.84 10.58 19.02
CA TYR A 25 -16.51 9.51 18.28
C TYR A 25 -16.70 9.87 16.80
N ALA A 26 -17.02 11.11 16.44
CA ALA A 26 -17.11 11.55 15.05
C ALA A 26 -15.75 11.43 14.34
N LYS A 27 -14.65 11.80 15.01
CA LYS A 27 -13.31 11.72 14.43
C LYS A 27 -12.86 10.30 14.11
N ARG A 28 -13.35 9.27 14.83
CA ARG A 28 -12.98 7.86 14.60
C ARG A 28 -13.54 7.30 13.28
N TRP A 29 -14.65 7.84 12.81
CA TRP A 29 -15.34 7.37 11.61
C TRP A 29 -14.83 7.99 10.30
N VAL A 30 -14.05 9.08 10.37
CA VAL A 30 -13.60 9.80 9.16
C VAL A 30 -12.77 8.91 8.23
N LEU A 31 -11.82 8.14 8.76
CA LEU A 31 -11.01 7.24 7.93
C LEU A 31 -11.85 6.11 7.31
N PRO A 32 -12.70 5.38 8.07
CA PRO A 32 -13.65 4.43 7.49
C PRO A 32 -14.52 5.03 6.37
N LEU A 33 -15.03 6.25 6.56
CA LEU A 33 -15.82 6.94 5.53
C LEU A 33 -15.00 7.27 4.28
N ILE A 34 -13.74 7.68 4.43
CA ILE A 34 -12.81 7.87 3.31
C ILE A 34 -12.54 6.55 2.57
N LEU A 35 -12.36 5.45 3.31
CA LEU A 35 -12.16 4.12 2.71
C LEU A 35 -13.42 3.65 1.96
N LEU A 36 -14.61 3.88 2.53
CA LEU A 36 -15.88 3.58 1.87
C LEU A 36 -16.10 4.44 0.62
N LEU A 37 -15.75 5.73 0.67
CA LEU A 37 -15.75 6.61 -0.50
C LEU A 37 -14.80 6.07 -1.58
N GLY A 38 -13.56 5.76 -1.19
CA GLY A 38 -12.55 5.21 -2.10
C GLY A 38 -12.95 3.87 -2.72
N LEU A 39 -13.63 3.01 -1.95
CA LEU A 39 -14.20 1.75 -2.43
C LEU A 39 -15.37 2.02 -3.39
N GLY A 40 -16.30 2.90 -3.02
CA GLY A 40 -17.46 3.24 -3.85
C GLY A 40 -17.07 3.80 -5.21
N LEU A 41 -16.11 4.73 -5.25
CA LEU A 41 -15.59 5.29 -6.51
C LEU A 41 -14.91 4.23 -7.36
N ARG A 42 -14.07 3.38 -6.76
CA ARG A 42 -13.38 2.29 -7.47
C ARG A 42 -14.37 1.26 -8.00
N LEU A 43 -15.37 0.88 -7.21
CA LEU A 43 -16.43 -0.02 -7.65
C LEU A 43 -17.21 0.56 -8.82
N ALA A 44 -17.65 1.82 -8.72
CA ALA A 44 -18.41 2.47 -9.79
C ALA A 44 -17.62 2.51 -11.11
N VAL A 45 -16.35 2.95 -11.06
CA VAL A 45 -15.50 3.01 -12.25
C VAL A 45 -15.15 1.62 -12.78
N THR A 46 -14.94 0.63 -11.90
CA THR A 46 -14.64 -0.76 -12.32
C THR A 46 -15.85 -1.43 -12.95
N ILE A 47 -17.05 -1.16 -12.44
CA ILE A 47 -18.31 -1.64 -13.03
C ILE A 47 -18.50 -1.04 -14.41
N ASP A 48 -18.32 0.28 -14.56
CA ASP A 48 -18.43 0.98 -15.85
C ASP A 48 -17.40 0.43 -16.84
N TRP A 49 -16.12 0.37 -16.45
CA TRP A 49 -15.03 -0.17 -17.27
C TRP A 49 -15.29 -1.60 -17.74
N ASN A 50 -15.69 -2.50 -16.83
CA ASN A 50 -15.99 -3.89 -17.17
C ASN A 50 -17.26 -4.04 -18.02
N GLY A 51 -18.16 -3.05 -18.03
CA GLY A 51 -19.34 -3.05 -18.91
C GLY A 51 -19.00 -2.90 -20.40
N TYR A 52 -17.86 -2.28 -20.72
CA TYR A 52 -17.40 -2.07 -22.10
C TYR A 52 -16.26 -3.01 -22.53
N GLN A 53 -15.70 -3.79 -21.62
CA GLN A 53 -14.54 -4.64 -21.87
C GLN A 53 -14.92 -6.12 -21.89
N PRO A 54 -14.44 -6.91 -22.86
CA PRO A 54 -14.74 -8.34 -22.88
C PRO A 54 -14.04 -9.06 -21.72
N ASN A 55 -14.59 -10.20 -21.31
CA ASN A 55 -13.90 -11.14 -20.42
C ASN A 55 -13.05 -12.13 -21.25
N SER A 56 -12.27 -11.61 -22.19
CA SER A 56 -11.36 -12.35 -23.08
C SER A 56 -10.00 -11.65 -23.11
N PRO A 57 -8.94 -12.30 -23.65
CA PRO A 57 -7.64 -11.67 -23.84
C PRO A 57 -7.67 -10.36 -24.65
N ASP A 58 -8.71 -10.12 -25.45
CA ASP A 58 -8.84 -8.92 -26.30
C ASP A 58 -8.89 -7.61 -25.50
N ARG A 59 -9.19 -7.67 -24.20
CA ARG A 59 -9.17 -6.49 -23.31
C ARG A 59 -7.75 -6.04 -22.95
N LEU A 60 -6.77 -6.94 -23.08
CA LEU A 60 -5.42 -6.72 -22.57
C LEU A 60 -4.67 -5.77 -23.50
N VAL A 61 -4.09 -4.72 -22.93
CA VAL A 61 -3.36 -3.72 -23.70
C VAL A 61 -1.96 -3.49 -23.15
N GLY A 62 -1.05 -3.02 -24.02
CA GLY A 62 0.32 -2.70 -23.64
C GLY A 62 1.05 -3.87 -22.99
N ASP A 63 1.37 -3.72 -21.71
CA ASP A 63 2.16 -4.67 -20.93
C ASP A 63 1.35 -5.81 -20.29
N GLU A 64 0.02 -5.70 -20.25
CA GLU A 64 -0.87 -6.66 -19.59
C GLU A 64 -0.76 -8.10 -20.14
N PRO A 65 -0.64 -8.36 -21.46
CA PRO A 65 -0.47 -9.71 -21.99
C PRO A 65 0.75 -10.44 -21.42
N GLY A 66 1.83 -9.71 -21.14
CA GLY A 66 3.03 -10.30 -20.55
C GLY A 66 2.80 -10.82 -19.13
N TYR A 67 2.07 -10.05 -18.31
CA TYR A 67 1.71 -10.49 -16.96
C TYR A 67 0.68 -11.63 -16.98
N ASP A 68 -0.31 -11.55 -17.87
CA ASP A 68 -1.32 -12.60 -18.04
C ASP A 68 -0.70 -13.94 -18.45
N ASN A 69 0.18 -13.93 -19.45
CA ASN A 69 0.86 -15.14 -19.94
C ASN A 69 1.65 -15.83 -18.82
N MET A 70 2.49 -15.10 -18.09
CA MET A 70 3.28 -15.66 -16.99
C MET A 70 2.38 -16.23 -15.88
N ALA A 71 1.25 -15.58 -15.57
CA ALA A 71 0.29 -16.09 -14.60
C ALA A 71 -0.35 -17.41 -15.09
N ARG A 72 -0.73 -17.49 -16.37
CA ARG A 72 -1.35 -18.69 -16.96
C ARG A 72 -0.37 -19.86 -17.07
N GLU A 73 0.88 -19.62 -17.46
CA GLU A 73 1.94 -20.63 -17.50
C GLU A 73 2.21 -21.23 -16.13
N LEU A 74 2.23 -20.38 -15.09
CA LEU A 74 2.37 -20.83 -13.71
C LEU A 74 1.22 -21.76 -13.29
N LEU A 75 -0.02 -21.42 -13.64
CA LEU A 75 -1.20 -22.26 -13.38
C LEU A 75 -1.20 -23.58 -14.15
N GLN A 76 -0.61 -23.59 -15.35
CA GLN A 76 -0.45 -24.79 -16.17
C GLN A 76 0.71 -25.68 -15.69
N GLY A 77 1.49 -25.24 -14.71
CA GLY A 77 2.61 -26.00 -14.16
C GLY A 77 3.92 -25.85 -14.94
N PHE A 78 3.99 -24.96 -15.93
CA PHE A 78 5.21 -24.68 -16.68
C PHE A 78 6.22 -23.84 -15.90
N GLY A 79 5.77 -23.18 -14.82
CA GLY A 79 6.58 -22.22 -14.09
C GLY A 79 6.79 -20.93 -14.88
N PHE A 80 7.92 -20.26 -14.66
CA PHE A 80 8.27 -19.04 -15.41
C PHE A 80 9.13 -19.41 -16.62
N THR A 81 8.54 -19.43 -17.81
CA THR A 81 9.24 -19.80 -19.06
C THR A 81 10.05 -18.64 -19.64
N TRP A 82 9.65 -17.40 -19.32
CA TRP A 82 10.27 -16.18 -19.83
C TRP A 82 10.59 -15.20 -18.68
N PRO A 83 11.87 -14.82 -18.47
CA PRO A 83 12.29 -14.01 -17.33
C PRO A 83 12.19 -12.49 -17.59
N GLY A 84 11.42 -12.04 -18.58
CA GLY A 84 11.37 -10.62 -18.95
C GLY A 84 10.57 -9.71 -18.00
N ARG A 85 9.88 -10.28 -17.00
CA ARG A 85 9.27 -9.54 -15.90
C ARG A 85 9.56 -10.22 -14.58
N VAL A 86 9.53 -9.45 -13.50
CA VAL A 86 9.72 -9.96 -12.15
C VAL A 86 8.47 -10.74 -11.67
N PRO A 87 8.62 -11.72 -10.76
CA PRO A 87 7.67 -12.82 -10.65
C PRO A 87 6.48 -12.53 -9.75
N LEU A 88 6.57 -11.53 -8.87
CA LEU A 88 5.63 -11.44 -7.75
C LEU A 88 4.24 -10.97 -8.18
N TYR A 89 4.14 -10.05 -9.15
CA TYR A 89 2.84 -9.67 -9.70
C TYR A 89 2.18 -10.81 -10.52
N PRO A 90 2.87 -11.47 -11.48
CA PRO A 90 2.34 -12.68 -12.13
C PRO A 90 1.91 -13.78 -11.15
N THR A 91 2.70 -14.03 -10.10
CA THR A 91 2.37 -15.03 -9.07
C THR A 91 1.09 -14.66 -8.33
N TRP A 92 0.97 -13.39 -7.94
CA TRP A 92 -0.24 -12.88 -7.31
C TRP A 92 -1.44 -12.99 -8.25
N LEU A 93 -1.29 -12.62 -9.52
CA LEU A 93 -2.33 -12.70 -10.53
C LEU A 93 -2.78 -14.16 -10.79
N ALA A 94 -1.87 -15.11 -10.80
CA ALA A 94 -2.20 -16.54 -10.85
C ALA A 94 -3.08 -16.97 -9.67
N GLY A 95 -2.74 -16.52 -8.45
CA GLY A 95 -3.59 -16.72 -7.27
C GLY A 95 -4.98 -16.08 -7.40
N VAL A 96 -5.07 -14.89 -7.99
CA VAL A 96 -6.34 -14.23 -8.29
C VAL A 96 -7.16 -15.05 -9.28
N TYR A 97 -6.55 -15.57 -10.34
CA TYR A 97 -7.22 -16.42 -11.32
C TYR A 97 -7.71 -17.74 -10.75
N LEU A 98 -7.05 -18.32 -9.74
CA LEU A 98 -7.60 -19.47 -9.02
C LEU A 98 -8.91 -19.11 -8.29
N LEU A 99 -9.00 -17.91 -7.72
CA LEU A 99 -10.20 -17.44 -7.02
C LEU A 99 -11.32 -17.01 -7.96
N THR A 100 -10.98 -16.53 -9.16
CA THR A 100 -11.94 -15.96 -10.13
C THR A 100 -12.19 -16.86 -11.34
N ASN A 101 -11.67 -18.10 -11.33
CA ASN A 101 -11.73 -19.04 -12.44
C ASN A 101 -11.18 -18.44 -13.76
N GLY A 102 -10.03 -17.77 -13.69
CA GLY A 102 -9.36 -17.14 -14.83
C GLY A 102 -10.05 -15.89 -15.38
N SER A 103 -11.05 -15.34 -14.68
CA SER A 103 -11.77 -14.15 -15.11
C SER A 103 -10.93 -12.87 -14.93
N TYR A 104 -10.78 -12.15 -16.03
CA TYR A 104 -10.18 -10.82 -16.05
C TYR A 104 -11.06 -9.79 -15.32
N ILE A 105 -12.38 -9.84 -15.51
CA ILE A 105 -13.34 -9.01 -14.77
C ILE A 105 -13.19 -9.25 -13.27
N GLY A 106 -13.20 -10.52 -12.84
CA GLY A 106 -12.98 -10.90 -11.45
C GLY A 106 -11.65 -10.34 -10.89
N ALA A 107 -10.58 -10.40 -11.68
CA ALA A 107 -9.28 -9.89 -11.27
C ALA A 107 -9.31 -8.37 -10.98
N THR A 108 -9.98 -7.57 -11.79
CA THR A 108 -10.13 -6.11 -11.53
C THR A 108 -10.87 -5.82 -10.22
N TYR A 109 -11.84 -6.65 -9.82
CA TYR A 109 -12.50 -6.51 -8.52
C TYR A 109 -11.58 -6.87 -7.35
N VAL A 110 -10.76 -7.91 -7.49
CA VAL A 110 -9.78 -8.27 -6.45
C VAL A 110 -8.69 -7.19 -6.30
N GLN A 111 -8.31 -6.53 -7.40
CA GLN A 111 -7.36 -5.41 -7.40
C GLN A 111 -7.83 -4.20 -6.59
N LEU A 112 -9.13 -4.09 -6.25
CA LEU A 112 -9.62 -3.04 -5.37
C LEU A 112 -9.02 -3.13 -3.96
N ILE A 113 -8.65 -4.34 -3.50
CA ILE A 113 -8.12 -4.56 -2.16
C ILE A 113 -6.76 -3.84 -1.97
N PRO A 114 -5.71 -4.07 -2.79
CA PRO A 114 -4.49 -3.27 -2.75
C PRO A 114 -4.73 -1.76 -2.92
N GLY A 115 -5.72 -1.37 -3.72
CA GLY A 115 -6.15 0.02 -3.86
C GLY A 115 -6.62 0.64 -2.54
N LEU A 116 -7.42 -0.07 -1.75
CA LEU A 116 -7.84 0.37 -0.42
C LEU A 116 -6.69 0.38 0.60
N VAL A 117 -5.81 -0.62 0.53
CA VAL A 117 -4.60 -0.67 1.35
C VAL A 117 -3.75 0.58 1.10
N THR A 118 -3.63 1.02 -0.16
CA THR A 118 -2.91 2.25 -0.52
C THR A 118 -3.50 3.49 0.16
N ILE A 119 -4.82 3.64 0.21
CA ILE A 119 -5.49 4.76 0.91
C ILE A 119 -5.17 4.71 2.42
N GLY A 120 -5.31 3.54 3.03
CA GLY A 120 -5.04 3.34 4.46
C GLY A 120 -3.58 3.62 4.84
N LEU A 121 -2.64 3.15 4.03
CA LEU A 121 -1.21 3.40 4.25
C LEU A 121 -0.85 4.87 4.04
N THR A 122 -1.48 5.55 3.07
CA THR A 122 -1.32 6.99 2.86
C THR A 122 -1.77 7.78 4.09
N TYR A 123 -2.89 7.40 4.71
CA TYR A 123 -3.32 7.96 6.00
C TYR A 123 -2.23 7.80 7.07
N TRP A 124 -1.73 6.58 7.24
CA TRP A 124 -0.74 6.28 8.27
C TRP A 124 0.57 7.02 8.06
N LEU A 125 1.00 7.20 6.82
CA LEU A 125 2.18 7.96 6.48
C LEU A 125 2.01 9.44 6.84
N GLY A 126 0.94 10.09 6.36
CA GLY A 126 0.67 11.50 6.69
C GLY A 126 0.49 11.72 8.20
N ARG A 127 -0.15 10.77 8.90
CA ARG A 127 -0.30 10.81 10.36
C ARG A 127 1.04 10.74 11.10
N ARG A 128 1.97 9.89 10.65
CA ARG A 128 3.28 9.71 11.29
C ARG A 128 4.25 10.85 11.01
N LEU A 129 4.17 11.44 9.82
CA LEU A 129 5.03 12.55 9.41
C LEU A 129 4.65 13.85 10.10
N LEU A 130 3.34 14.16 10.19
CA LEU A 130 2.87 15.44 10.73
C LEU A 130 1.80 15.23 11.80
N ASN A 131 0.57 14.93 11.41
CA ASN A 131 -0.54 14.77 12.35
C ASN A 131 -1.75 14.07 11.71
N ARG A 132 -2.77 13.79 12.53
CA ARG A 132 -4.00 13.11 12.10
C ARG A 132 -4.71 13.82 10.95
N THR A 133 -4.78 15.15 10.97
CA THR A 133 -5.48 15.94 9.94
C THR A 133 -4.79 15.74 8.59
N VAL A 134 -3.47 15.89 8.53
CA VAL A 134 -2.69 15.65 7.31
C VAL A 134 -2.90 14.22 6.79
N GLY A 135 -2.89 13.22 7.68
CA GLY A 135 -3.19 11.84 7.29
C GLY A 135 -4.57 11.69 6.66
N LEU A 136 -5.61 12.28 7.25
CA LEU A 136 -6.98 12.21 6.70
C LEU A 136 -7.08 12.93 5.36
N THR A 137 -6.48 14.12 5.24
CA THR A 137 -6.46 14.89 3.99
C THR A 137 -5.73 14.12 2.88
N ALA A 138 -4.56 13.55 3.16
CA ALA A 138 -3.81 12.75 2.19
C ALA A 138 -4.58 11.51 1.75
N ALA A 139 -5.23 10.81 2.69
CA ALA A 139 -6.06 9.65 2.36
C ALA A 139 -7.31 10.02 1.55
N PHE A 140 -7.93 11.18 1.83
CA PHE A 140 -9.03 11.69 1.01
C PHE A 140 -8.59 11.90 -0.43
N PHE A 141 -7.46 12.60 -0.66
CA PHE A 141 -6.94 12.78 -2.01
C PHE A 141 -6.55 11.46 -2.68
N ALA A 142 -5.99 10.51 -1.95
CA ALA A 142 -5.71 9.17 -2.48
C ALA A 142 -6.99 8.39 -2.84
N ALA A 143 -8.09 8.61 -2.09
CA ALA A 143 -9.36 7.95 -2.34
C ALA A 143 -10.00 8.41 -3.66
N ILE A 144 -9.93 9.71 -3.96
CA ILE A 144 -10.50 10.34 -5.18
C ILE A 144 -9.51 10.43 -6.35
N SER A 145 -8.26 9.99 -6.17
CA SER A 145 -7.21 10.12 -7.17
C SER A 145 -7.49 9.27 -8.40
N TYR A 146 -7.63 9.92 -9.56
CA TYR A 146 -7.83 9.24 -10.84
C TYR A 146 -6.74 8.19 -11.12
N ILE A 147 -5.47 8.54 -10.94
CA ILE A 147 -4.35 7.62 -11.24
C ILE A 147 -4.38 6.37 -10.35
N LEU A 148 -4.72 6.50 -9.07
CA LEU A 148 -4.80 5.36 -8.14
C LEU A 148 -6.05 4.51 -8.35
N ILE A 149 -7.14 5.09 -8.85
CA ILE A 149 -8.32 4.33 -9.27
C ILE A 149 -7.98 3.54 -10.54
N HIS A 150 -7.35 4.19 -11.51
CA HIS A 150 -7.01 3.61 -12.81
C HIS A 150 -6.07 2.39 -12.70
N GLN A 151 -5.14 2.39 -11.73
CA GLN A 151 -4.29 1.21 -11.44
C GLN A 151 -5.08 -0.07 -11.15
N SER A 152 -6.33 0.02 -10.68
CA SER A 152 -7.14 -1.16 -10.37
C SER A 152 -7.85 -1.74 -11.61
N LEU A 153 -7.90 -0.99 -12.72
CA LEU A 153 -8.64 -1.35 -13.94
C LEU A 153 -7.82 -2.21 -14.92
N HIS A 154 -6.49 -2.12 -14.82
CA HIS A 154 -5.53 -2.78 -15.69
C HIS A 154 -4.74 -3.83 -14.91
N LEU A 155 -4.35 -4.92 -15.58
CA LEU A 155 -3.57 -5.99 -14.99
C LEU A 155 -2.07 -5.66 -15.01
N LEU A 156 -1.72 -4.67 -14.19
CA LEU A 156 -0.37 -4.12 -14.10
C LEU A 156 0.18 -4.18 -12.67
N SER A 157 1.51 -4.25 -12.58
CA SER A 157 2.27 -4.38 -11.33
C SER A 157 2.01 -3.27 -10.30
N GLU A 158 1.62 -2.09 -10.77
CA GLU A 158 1.50 -0.84 -10.05
C GLU A 158 0.52 -0.95 -8.87
N VAL A 159 -0.52 -1.77 -9.02
CA VAL A 159 -1.56 -1.96 -7.99
C VAL A 159 -1.00 -2.62 -6.72
N LEU A 160 0.00 -3.50 -6.85
CA LEU A 160 0.73 -4.08 -5.70
C LEU A 160 1.96 -3.28 -5.32
N TYR A 161 2.60 -2.67 -6.31
CA TYR A 161 3.83 -1.92 -6.11
C TYR A 161 3.61 -0.69 -5.24
N THR A 162 2.55 0.10 -5.52
CA THR A 162 2.24 1.34 -4.79
C THR A 162 2.09 1.14 -3.27
N PRO A 163 1.24 0.22 -2.77
CA PRO A 163 1.14 -0.01 -1.33
C PRO A 163 2.44 -0.59 -0.74
N THR A 164 3.19 -1.39 -1.50
CA THR A 164 4.48 -1.94 -1.05
C THR A 164 5.51 -0.83 -0.85
N VAL A 165 5.59 0.15 -1.76
CA VAL A 165 6.47 1.31 -1.59
C VAL A 165 6.06 2.15 -0.37
N LEU A 166 4.76 2.33 -0.11
CA LEU A 166 4.31 3.00 1.11
C LEU A 166 4.76 2.26 2.38
N LEU A 167 4.75 0.93 2.38
CA LEU A 167 5.32 0.12 3.46
C LEU A 167 6.83 0.33 3.60
N VAL A 168 7.58 0.36 2.50
CA VAL A 168 9.02 0.68 2.51
C VAL A 168 9.27 2.02 3.20
N VAL A 169 8.53 3.07 2.82
CA VAL A 169 8.69 4.42 3.41
C VAL A 169 8.32 4.42 4.89
N LEU A 170 7.24 3.75 5.29
CA LEU A 170 6.82 3.64 6.69
C LEU A 170 7.85 2.88 7.55
N ALA A 171 8.39 1.78 7.03
CA ALA A 171 9.43 1.00 7.69
C ALA A 171 10.73 1.81 7.80
N LEU A 172 11.10 2.55 6.75
CA LEU A 172 12.27 3.40 6.74
C LEU A 172 12.14 4.53 7.75
N PHE A 173 10.98 5.20 7.81
CA PHE A 173 10.71 6.23 8.80
C PHE A 173 10.85 5.69 10.23
N ALA A 174 10.35 4.47 10.49
CA ALA A 174 10.54 3.81 11.79
C ALA A 174 12.01 3.46 12.05
N ALA A 175 12.75 2.99 11.05
CA ALA A 175 14.17 2.65 11.16
C ALA A 175 15.02 3.88 11.45
N VAL A 176 14.78 5.01 10.79
CA VAL A 176 15.54 6.25 11.00
C VAL A 176 15.21 6.88 12.36
N LYS A 177 13.93 6.93 12.74
CA LYS A 177 13.52 7.54 14.02
C LYS A 177 14.11 6.81 15.23
N THR A 178 14.23 5.49 15.14
CA THR A 178 14.63 4.64 16.26
C THR A 178 15.47 3.49 15.66
N PRO A 179 16.78 3.77 15.40
CA PRO A 179 17.65 2.86 14.65
C PRO A 179 17.91 1.53 15.33
N SER A 180 17.68 0.44 14.60
CA SER A 180 18.07 -0.92 15.01
C SER A 180 18.32 -1.79 13.78
N LYS A 181 19.18 -2.81 13.92
CA LYS A 181 19.48 -3.76 12.83
C LYS A 181 18.20 -4.40 12.28
N GLN A 182 17.31 -4.83 13.18
CA GLN A 182 16.05 -5.48 12.80
C GLN A 182 15.16 -4.60 11.93
N ARG A 183 15.09 -3.28 12.19
CA ARG A 183 14.29 -2.37 11.37
C ARG A 183 14.89 -2.18 9.99
N PHE A 184 16.22 -2.06 9.89
CA PHE A 184 16.90 -1.98 8.59
C PHE A 184 16.83 -3.29 7.80
N ILE A 185 16.80 -4.45 8.48
CA ILE A 185 16.52 -5.74 7.84
C ILE A 185 15.13 -5.71 7.20
N TRP A 186 14.08 -5.28 7.93
CA TRP A 186 12.73 -5.18 7.38
C TRP A 186 12.61 -4.17 6.24
N VAL A 187 13.33 -3.05 6.29
CA VAL A 187 13.43 -2.11 5.16
C VAL A 187 14.00 -2.83 3.94
N GLY A 188 15.12 -3.53 4.08
CA GLY A 188 15.73 -4.26 2.97
C GLY A 188 14.83 -5.38 2.44
N VAL A 189 14.14 -6.13 3.31
CA VAL A 189 13.15 -7.14 2.90
C VAL A 189 12.05 -6.51 2.06
N LEU A 190 11.46 -5.40 2.51
CA LEU A 190 10.39 -4.71 1.78
C LEU A 190 10.90 -4.12 0.45
N ILE A 191 12.14 -3.62 0.39
CA ILE A 191 12.75 -3.18 -0.87
C ILE A 191 12.94 -4.38 -1.82
N GLY A 192 13.43 -5.51 -1.32
CA GLY A 192 13.56 -6.73 -2.11
C GLY A 192 12.21 -7.20 -2.67
N VAL A 193 11.18 -7.25 -1.82
CA VAL A 193 9.80 -7.58 -2.22
C VAL A 193 9.30 -6.59 -3.27
N SER A 194 9.52 -5.29 -3.08
CA SER A 194 9.11 -4.28 -4.06
C SER A 194 9.79 -4.48 -5.42
N ASN A 195 11.08 -4.87 -5.44
CA ASN A 195 11.82 -5.13 -6.67
C ASN A 195 11.35 -6.41 -7.37
N LEU A 196 10.84 -7.40 -6.63
CA LEU A 196 10.19 -8.57 -7.22
C LEU A 196 8.79 -8.28 -7.78
N ILE A 197 8.17 -7.14 -7.43
CA ILE A 197 6.93 -6.64 -8.06
C ILE A 197 7.27 -5.78 -9.27
N ARG A 198 8.22 -4.85 -9.10
CA ARG A 198 8.70 -3.93 -10.14
C ARG A 198 10.12 -3.46 -9.78
N PRO A 199 11.14 -3.66 -10.64
CA PRO A 199 12.55 -3.44 -10.29
C PRO A 199 12.99 -1.96 -10.26
N SER A 200 12.14 -1.06 -9.77
CA SER A 200 12.41 0.39 -9.76
C SER A 200 13.21 0.88 -8.56
N LEU A 201 13.33 0.08 -7.50
CA LEU A 201 14.10 0.42 -6.29
C LEU A 201 15.43 -0.32 -6.21
N LEU A 202 15.94 -0.90 -7.31
CA LEU A 202 17.16 -1.72 -7.28
C LEU A 202 18.37 -0.98 -6.72
N LEU A 203 18.54 0.29 -7.13
CA LEU A 203 19.64 1.14 -6.66
C LEU A 203 19.33 1.88 -5.34
N PHE A 204 18.07 1.85 -4.89
CA PHE A 204 17.61 2.62 -3.73
C PHE A 204 18.36 2.30 -2.41
N PRO A 205 18.66 1.02 -2.08
CA PRO A 205 19.46 0.70 -0.89
C PRO A 205 20.85 1.35 -0.88
N PHE A 206 21.49 1.52 -2.04
CA PHE A 206 22.82 2.12 -2.14
C PHE A 206 22.78 3.63 -1.92
N PHE A 207 21.78 4.32 -2.49
CA PHE A 207 21.54 5.73 -2.18
C PHE A 207 21.26 5.93 -0.70
N LEU A 208 20.43 5.06 -0.11
CA LEU A 208 20.12 5.13 1.31
C LEU A 208 21.36 4.84 2.18
N ALA A 209 22.21 3.89 1.79
CA ALA A 209 23.50 3.64 2.46
C ALA A 209 24.39 4.89 2.46
N ALA A 210 24.48 5.61 1.34
CA ALA A 210 25.21 6.87 1.27
C ALA A 210 24.63 7.90 2.24
N THR A 211 23.30 8.08 2.29
CA THR A 211 22.67 9.01 3.23
C THR A 211 22.91 8.65 4.71
N LEU A 212 22.94 7.35 5.04
CA LEU A 212 23.24 6.89 6.40
C LEU A 212 24.68 7.20 6.81
N LEU A 213 25.64 7.15 5.87
CA LEU A 213 27.04 7.53 6.13
C LEU A 213 27.19 9.02 6.47
N PHE A 214 26.33 9.87 5.92
CA PHE A 214 26.29 11.30 6.27
C PHE A 214 25.54 11.57 7.59
N ALA A 215 24.54 10.75 7.93
CA ALA A 215 23.66 10.99 9.07
C ALA A 215 24.11 10.32 10.39
N LEU A 216 24.94 9.28 10.31
CA LEU A 216 25.33 8.46 11.46
C LEU A 216 26.85 8.23 11.52
N PRO A 217 27.41 7.88 12.70
CA PRO A 217 28.80 7.43 12.78
C PRO A 217 29.06 6.27 11.81
N TRP A 218 30.14 6.35 11.04
CA TRP A 218 30.41 5.46 9.90
C TRP A 218 30.27 3.96 10.24
N ARG A 219 30.72 3.51 11.42
CA ARG A 219 30.57 2.10 11.84
C ARG A 219 29.11 1.67 11.95
N LYS A 220 28.24 2.51 12.51
CA LYS A 220 26.80 2.22 12.65
C LYS A 220 26.11 2.29 11.28
N ALA A 221 26.45 3.30 10.49
CA ALA A 221 25.95 3.45 9.13
C ALA A 221 26.27 2.22 8.28
N LEU A 222 27.51 1.73 8.31
CA LEU A 222 27.92 0.52 7.60
C LEU A 222 27.13 -0.72 8.04
N VAL A 223 26.91 -0.90 9.34
CA VAL A 223 26.11 -2.05 9.83
C VAL A 223 24.68 -1.98 9.30
N TYR A 224 24.02 -0.83 9.40
CA TYR A 224 22.64 -0.66 8.94
C TYR A 224 22.50 -0.75 7.42
N ALA A 225 23.43 -0.15 6.68
CA ALA A 225 23.51 -0.30 5.23
C ALA A 225 23.70 -1.76 4.83
N SER A 226 24.63 -2.47 5.48
CA SER A 226 24.95 -3.86 5.15
C SER A 226 23.76 -4.78 5.38
N VAL A 227 23.11 -4.72 6.56
CA VAL A 227 21.97 -5.61 6.83
C VAL A 227 20.78 -5.34 5.92
N MET A 228 20.58 -4.09 5.50
CA MET A 228 19.52 -3.69 4.56
C MET A 228 19.82 -4.14 3.13
N ILE A 229 21.05 -3.94 2.64
CA ILE A 229 21.47 -4.37 1.31
C ILE A 229 21.42 -5.90 1.23
N VAL A 230 22.01 -6.59 2.20
CA VAL A 230 22.04 -8.06 2.24
C VAL A 230 20.62 -8.62 2.31
N SER A 231 19.74 -8.09 3.18
CA SER A 231 18.37 -8.61 3.23
C SER A 231 17.59 -8.34 1.94
N SER A 232 17.79 -7.19 1.28
CA SER A 232 17.19 -6.92 -0.03
C SER A 232 17.70 -7.88 -1.10
N LEU A 233 19.01 -8.11 -1.17
CA LEU A 233 19.60 -9.04 -2.13
C LEU A 233 19.11 -10.47 -1.89
N LEU A 234 19.09 -10.93 -0.64
CA LEU A 234 18.58 -12.26 -0.29
C LEU A 234 17.15 -12.49 -0.77
N ILE A 235 16.28 -11.48 -0.67
CA ILE A 235 14.91 -11.59 -1.19
C ILE A 235 14.88 -11.64 -2.72
N ILE A 236 15.74 -10.89 -3.40
CA ILE A 236 15.78 -10.85 -4.87
C ILE A 236 16.45 -12.10 -5.46
N THR A 237 17.41 -12.71 -4.74
CA THR A 237 18.25 -13.82 -5.24
C THR A 237 17.51 -15.00 -5.87
N PRO A 238 16.32 -15.44 -5.41
CA PRO A 238 15.65 -16.58 -6.05
C PRO A 238 15.20 -16.31 -7.49
N TRP A 239 15.20 -15.04 -7.94
CA TRP A 239 14.81 -14.64 -9.28
C TRP A 239 15.98 -14.29 -10.21
N ILE A 240 17.18 -14.13 -9.66
CA ILE A 240 18.42 -13.88 -10.43
C ILE A 240 19.06 -15.23 -10.73
#